data_AF-A0A9P6ZI02-F1
#
_entry.id   AF-A0A9P6ZI02-F1
#
_cell.length_a   1.000
_cell.length_b   1.000
_cell.length_c   1.000
_cell.angle_alpha   90.00
_cell.angle_beta   90.00
_cell.angle_gamma   90.00
#
_symmetry.space_group_name_H-M   'P 1'
#
loop_
_entity.id
_entity.type
_entity.pdbx_description
1 polymer ?
#
loop_
_entity_poly.entity_id
_entity_poly.type
_entity_poly.pdbx_seq_one_letter_code
_entity_poly.pdbx_strand_id
1 'polypeptide(L)'
;MLRHDGRGDSLPSDKCSSCGMNVGVYCCKDCFSPKLSCQMCVVDAHAHLPVHRVEVKVEWHLFQNVTLKDLGLRIQLGHDVGESCLLPIRAFNNDFVLIDTQAIHPIAIYFCGCTKAQSHIQQLLCMGWFPATTSDPKTTATFGVLRQFHILSFESKVSAYEFYHSLVRLTDNTGLLKWKDQYEAFMRMVHEFRHLKMLK
;
A
#
# COMPACT_ATOMS: atom_id res chain seq x y z
N MET A 1 2.85 27.44 -11.20
CA MET A 1 2.09 26.20 -10.99
C MET A 1 2.69 25.10 -11.84
N LEU A 2 3.19 24.02 -11.25
CA LEU A 2 3.63 22.85 -12.02
C LEU A 2 2.39 22.17 -12.60
N ARG A 3 2.41 21.82 -13.90
CA ARG A 3 1.33 21.08 -14.58
C ARG A 3 1.02 19.72 -13.92
N HIS A 4 1.90 19.20 -13.06
CA HIS A 4 1.66 18.00 -12.27
C HIS A 4 0.51 18.16 -11.28
N ASP A 5 0.32 19.37 -10.72
CA ASP A 5 -0.81 19.68 -9.82
C ASP A 5 -2.02 20.22 -10.60
N GLY A 6 -1.75 20.85 -11.75
CA GLY A 6 -2.77 21.30 -12.71
C GLY A 6 -3.31 20.11 -13.49
N ARG A 7 -4.16 19.30 -12.83
CA ARG A 7 -4.85 18.15 -13.41
C ARG A 7 -5.90 18.61 -14.42
N GLY A 8 -5.41 19.07 -15.58
CA GLY A 8 -6.09 19.39 -16.83
C GLY A 8 -7.51 19.96 -16.74
N ASP A 9 -7.72 21.13 -17.33
CA ASP A 9 -9.03 21.67 -17.72
C ASP A 9 -9.73 20.79 -18.80
N SER A 10 -9.57 19.47 -18.76
CA SER A 10 -10.38 18.57 -19.55
C SER A 10 -11.82 18.73 -19.09
N LEU A 11 -12.60 19.39 -19.94
CA LEU A 11 -14.06 19.47 -19.90
C LEU A 11 -14.66 18.17 -19.37
N PRO A 12 -15.79 18.22 -18.65
CA PRO A 12 -16.36 17.13 -17.87
C PRO A 12 -16.92 16.05 -18.79
N SER A 13 -16.03 15.31 -19.42
CA SER A 13 -16.20 13.88 -19.51
C SER A 13 -16.10 13.40 -18.06
N ASP A 14 -17.20 13.50 -17.32
CA ASP A 14 -17.37 12.80 -16.04
C ASP A 14 -17.19 11.29 -16.22
N LYS A 15 -17.01 10.80 -17.45
CA LYS A 15 -16.73 9.42 -17.80
C LYS A 15 -15.29 9.04 -17.47
N CYS A 16 -15.14 7.82 -16.99
CA CYS A 16 -13.89 7.16 -16.71
C CYS A 16 -13.03 7.10 -17.97
N SER A 17 -11.76 7.52 -17.85
CA SER A 17 -10.80 7.52 -18.96
C SER A 17 -10.40 6.12 -19.45
N SER A 18 -10.67 5.07 -18.66
CA SER A 18 -10.30 3.69 -18.97
C SER A 18 -11.43 2.92 -19.65
N CYS A 19 -12.67 3.01 -19.15
CA CYS A 19 -13.81 2.27 -19.71
C CYS A 19 -14.82 3.13 -20.48
N GLY A 20 -14.80 4.46 -20.34
CA GLY A 20 -15.72 5.37 -21.03
C GLY A 20 -17.20 5.27 -20.63
N MET A 21 -17.56 4.36 -19.70
CA MET A 21 -18.95 4.07 -19.33
C MET A 21 -19.33 4.67 -17.98
N ASN A 22 -18.53 4.43 -16.95
CA ASN A 22 -18.83 4.84 -15.57
C ASN A 22 -18.29 6.22 -15.25
N VAL A 23 -18.76 6.82 -14.15
CA VAL A 23 -18.24 8.11 -13.69
C VAL A 23 -16.80 7.98 -13.15
N GLY A 24 -15.89 8.81 -13.63
CA GLY A 24 -14.50 8.90 -13.21
C GLY A 24 -14.31 9.94 -12.11
N VAL A 25 -14.24 9.51 -10.85
CA VAL A 25 -13.99 10.38 -9.69
C VAL A 25 -12.68 10.08 -8.98
N TYR A 26 -12.03 8.96 -9.29
CA TYR A 26 -10.80 8.53 -8.62
C TYR A 26 -9.58 8.80 -9.48
N CYS A 27 -8.48 9.22 -8.87
CA CYS A 27 -7.19 9.37 -9.53
C CYS A 27 -6.07 8.80 -8.66
N CYS A 28 -5.07 8.23 -9.30
CA CYS A 28 -3.86 7.78 -8.62
C CYS A 28 -2.80 8.88 -8.66
N LYS A 29 -2.07 9.07 -7.56
CA LYS A 29 -0.93 10.01 -7.44
C LYS A 29 0.37 9.43 -7.97
N ASP A 30 0.54 8.12 -7.88
CA ASP A 30 1.81 7.44 -8.19
C ASP A 30 1.83 6.88 -9.62
N CYS A 31 0.68 6.78 -10.29
CA CYS A 31 0.61 6.39 -11.70
C CYS A 31 1.11 7.52 -12.61
N PHE A 32 1.82 7.14 -13.69
CA PHE A 32 2.40 8.07 -14.66
C PHE A 32 1.37 9.02 -15.31
N SER A 33 0.12 8.57 -15.49
CA SER A 33 -0.95 9.38 -16.05
C SER A 33 -2.07 9.60 -15.02
N PRO A 34 -2.21 10.82 -14.45
CA PRO A 34 -3.25 11.14 -13.48
C PRO A 34 -4.58 11.38 -14.18
N LYS A 35 -5.21 10.30 -14.67
CA LYS A 35 -6.53 10.33 -15.30
C LYS A 35 -7.62 9.95 -14.30
N LEU A 36 -8.78 10.59 -14.43
CA LEU A 36 -9.95 10.25 -13.64
C LEU A 36 -10.56 8.92 -14.13
N SER A 37 -10.71 8.00 -13.19
CA SER A 37 -11.16 6.63 -13.42
C SER A 37 -12.30 6.26 -12.46
N CYS A 38 -13.15 5.32 -12.86
CA CYS A 38 -14.18 4.78 -11.98
C CYS A 38 -13.56 3.79 -10.99
N GLN A 39 -14.31 3.45 -9.94
CA GLN A 39 -13.85 2.54 -8.89
C GLN A 39 -13.31 1.21 -9.43
N MET A 40 -14.04 0.57 -10.35
CA MET A 40 -13.65 -0.71 -10.94
C MET A 40 -12.32 -0.61 -11.68
N CYS A 41 -12.19 0.35 -12.60
CA CYS A 41 -10.96 0.52 -13.37
C CYS A 41 -9.77 0.89 -12.48
N VAL A 42 -9.98 1.59 -11.36
CA VAL A 42 -8.92 1.83 -10.38
C VAL A 42 -8.52 0.53 -9.69
N VAL A 43 -9.47 -0.26 -9.20
CA VAL A 43 -9.16 -1.55 -8.55
C VAL A 43 -8.42 -2.48 -9.50
N ASP A 44 -8.89 -2.60 -10.75
CA ASP A 44 -8.29 -3.46 -11.77
C ASP A 44 -6.86 -3.00 -12.12
N ALA A 45 -6.66 -1.70 -12.34
CA ALA A 45 -5.34 -1.15 -12.66
C ALA A 45 -4.33 -1.30 -11.52
N HIS A 46 -4.81 -1.32 -10.26
CA HIS A 46 -3.96 -1.43 -9.08
C HIS A 46 -3.89 -2.85 -8.49
N ALA A 47 -4.45 -3.86 -9.18
CA ALA A 47 -4.34 -5.25 -8.78
C ALA A 47 -2.88 -5.71 -8.58
N HIS A 48 -1.96 -5.17 -9.41
CA HIS A 48 -0.52 -5.44 -9.33
C HIS A 48 0.29 -4.32 -8.68
N LEU A 49 -0.36 -3.21 -8.30
CA LEU A 49 0.28 -2.02 -7.73
C LEU A 49 -0.46 -1.60 -6.44
N PRO A 50 -0.53 -2.48 -5.41
CA PRO A 50 -1.36 -2.26 -4.23
C PRO A 50 -0.86 -1.15 -3.29
N VAL A 51 0.37 -0.66 -3.51
CA VAL A 51 1.02 0.38 -2.71
C VAL A 51 0.86 1.79 -3.31
N HIS A 52 0.09 1.93 -4.38
CA HIS A 52 -0.19 3.25 -4.93
C HIS A 52 -1.22 4.01 -4.11
N ARG A 53 -1.07 5.33 -4.04
CA ARG A 53 -1.96 6.26 -3.34
C ARG A 53 -3.02 6.78 -4.29
N VAL A 54 -4.28 6.66 -3.86
CA VAL A 54 -5.44 7.07 -4.62
C VAL A 54 -6.16 8.21 -3.90
N GLU A 55 -6.75 9.10 -4.68
CA GLU A 55 -7.61 10.18 -4.20
C GLU A 55 -8.96 10.13 -4.89
N VAL A 56 -9.99 10.63 -4.20
CA VAL A 56 -11.31 10.89 -4.76
C VAL A 56 -11.50 12.40 -4.91
N LYS A 57 -12.07 12.80 -6.04
CA LYS A 57 -12.53 14.17 -6.29
C LYS A 57 -13.83 14.41 -5.54
N VAL A 58 -13.83 15.32 -4.56
CA VAL A 58 -15.03 15.68 -3.78
C VAL A 58 -15.70 16.94 -4.34
N GLU A 59 -14.93 17.99 -4.60
CA GLU A 59 -15.41 19.27 -5.14
C GLU A 59 -14.48 19.77 -6.26
N TRP A 60 -14.73 20.98 -6.75
CA TRP A 60 -13.87 21.66 -7.71
C TRP A 60 -12.49 21.89 -7.08
N HIS A 61 -11.51 21.06 -7.50
CA HIS A 61 -10.11 21.04 -7.06
C HIS A 61 -9.83 20.47 -5.66
N LEU A 62 -10.84 19.97 -4.94
CA LEU A 62 -10.61 19.29 -3.66
C LEU A 62 -10.53 17.78 -3.86
N PHE A 63 -9.42 17.21 -3.40
CA PHE A 63 -9.14 15.78 -3.41
C PHE A 63 -8.93 15.28 -2.00
N GLN A 64 -9.50 14.11 -1.70
CA GLN A 64 -9.32 13.44 -0.44
C GLN A 64 -8.64 12.09 -0.67
N ASN A 65 -7.66 11.74 0.16
CA ASN A 65 -7.01 10.43 0.11
C ASN A 65 -8.04 9.34 0.44
N VAL A 66 -8.06 8.28 -0.37
CA VAL A 66 -8.88 7.08 -0.16
C VAL A 66 -7.98 5.87 -0.28
N THR A 67 -8.22 4.85 0.55
CA THR A 67 -7.42 3.62 0.46
C THR A 67 -7.97 2.71 -0.62
N LEU A 68 -7.08 1.99 -1.33
CA LEU A 68 -7.50 0.95 -2.28
C LEU A 68 -8.35 -0.13 -1.59
N LYS A 69 -8.12 -0.38 -0.30
CA LYS A 69 -8.92 -1.26 0.53
C LYS A 69 -10.38 -0.81 0.64
N ASP A 70 -10.63 0.49 0.82
CA ASP A 70 -11.99 1.06 0.90
C ASP A 70 -12.70 1.00 -0.46
N LEU A 71 -11.93 1.11 -1.56
CA LEU A 71 -12.43 0.90 -2.92
C LEU A 71 -12.72 -0.58 -3.26
N GLY A 72 -12.37 -1.50 -2.37
CA GLY A 72 -12.65 -2.93 -2.51
C GLY A 72 -11.49 -3.76 -3.04
N LEU A 73 -10.28 -3.22 -3.18
CA LEU A 73 -9.11 -4.01 -3.54
C LEU A 73 -8.83 -5.04 -2.43
N ARG A 74 -8.65 -6.29 -2.84
CA ARG A 74 -8.28 -7.43 -1.99
C ARG A 74 -7.10 -8.14 -2.64
N ILE A 75 -6.02 -8.31 -1.89
CA ILE A 75 -4.78 -8.87 -2.41
C ILE A 75 -4.72 -10.34 -2.04
N GLN A 76 -4.80 -11.21 -3.04
CA GLN A 76 -4.62 -12.65 -2.85
C GLN A 76 -3.14 -12.99 -2.77
N LEU A 77 -2.77 -13.76 -1.75
CA LEU A 77 -1.43 -14.28 -1.54
C LEU A 77 -1.38 -15.79 -1.83
N GLY A 78 -0.18 -16.30 -2.10
CA GLY A 78 0.11 -17.74 -2.21
C GLY A 78 -0.30 -18.40 -3.53
N HIS A 79 -0.68 -17.61 -4.54
CA HIS A 79 -0.96 -18.06 -5.90
C HIS A 79 -0.21 -17.18 -6.91
N ASP A 80 0.00 -17.71 -8.12
CA ASP A 80 0.61 -16.95 -9.20
C ASP A 80 -0.32 -15.83 -9.69
N VAL A 81 0.29 -14.86 -10.37
CA VAL A 81 -0.40 -13.67 -10.86
C VAL A 81 -1.53 -14.07 -11.83
N GLY A 82 -2.78 -13.77 -11.46
CA GLY A 82 -3.97 -14.05 -12.26
C GLY A 82 -4.73 -15.31 -11.84
N GLU A 83 -4.18 -16.13 -10.95
CA GLU A 83 -4.91 -17.24 -10.35
C GLU A 83 -5.75 -16.77 -9.15
N SER A 84 -6.96 -17.32 -9.04
CA SER A 84 -7.82 -17.11 -7.87
C SER A 84 -7.77 -18.32 -6.96
N CYS A 85 -7.60 -18.09 -5.66
CA CYS A 85 -7.64 -19.15 -4.68
C CYS A 85 -9.07 -19.65 -4.50
N LEU A 86 -9.27 -20.97 -4.51
CA LEU A 86 -10.58 -21.58 -4.23
C LEU A 86 -10.92 -21.56 -2.72
N LEU A 87 -9.90 -21.46 -1.86
CA LEU A 87 -10.03 -21.44 -0.40
C LEU A 87 -9.28 -20.24 0.20
N PRO A 88 -9.72 -19.00 -0.08
CA PRO A 88 -9.08 -17.81 0.48
C PRO A 88 -9.40 -17.66 1.96
N ILE A 89 -8.37 -17.52 2.79
CA ILE A 89 -8.49 -17.23 4.22
C ILE A 89 -8.29 -15.74 4.43
N ARG A 90 -9.29 -15.06 5.01
CA ARG A 90 -9.20 -13.62 5.28
C ARG A 90 -8.24 -13.34 6.43
N ALA A 91 -7.43 -12.29 6.30
CA ALA A 91 -6.67 -11.79 7.44
C ALA A 91 -7.62 -11.44 8.60
N PHE A 92 -7.17 -11.74 9.81
CA PHE A 92 -7.95 -11.52 11.02
C PHE A 92 -8.37 -10.06 11.15
N ASN A 93 -9.64 -9.82 11.48
CA ASN A 93 -10.21 -8.48 11.75
C ASN A 93 -10.06 -7.43 10.63
N ASN A 94 -9.57 -7.81 9.43
CA ASN A 94 -9.33 -6.91 8.32
C ASN A 94 -8.56 -5.63 8.73
N ASP A 95 -7.62 -5.71 9.66
CA ASP A 95 -6.86 -4.58 10.22
C ASP A 95 -5.40 -4.55 9.75
N PHE A 96 -5.13 -5.15 8.59
CA PHE A 96 -3.79 -5.32 8.06
C PHE A 96 -3.18 -4.02 7.53
N VAL A 97 -1.90 -3.79 7.83
CA VAL A 97 -1.16 -2.58 7.44
C VAL A 97 0.14 -2.97 6.74
N LEU A 98 0.41 -2.31 5.61
CA LEU A 98 1.65 -2.42 4.85
C LEU A 98 2.40 -1.10 4.87
N ILE A 99 3.64 -1.10 5.36
CA ILE A 99 4.54 0.05 5.35
C ILE A 99 5.36 0.02 4.06
N ASP A 100 5.24 1.07 3.24
CA ASP A 100 6.05 1.26 2.04
C ASP A 100 6.87 2.56 2.11
N THR A 101 7.76 2.74 1.13
CA THR A 101 8.62 3.92 0.93
C THR A 101 7.85 5.22 0.76
N GLN A 102 6.65 5.19 0.16
CA GLN A 102 5.88 6.39 -0.14
C GLN A 102 4.76 6.68 0.87
N ALA A 103 4.20 5.64 1.48
CA ALA A 103 3.14 5.76 2.46
C ALA A 103 2.93 4.47 3.26
N ILE A 104 2.11 4.58 4.30
CA ILE A 104 1.58 3.47 5.07
C ILE A 104 0.18 3.15 4.52
N HIS A 105 -0.07 1.90 4.16
CA HIS A 105 -1.27 1.48 3.46
C HIS A 105 -2.09 0.52 4.33
N PRO A 106 -3.31 0.90 4.74
CA PRO A 106 -4.30 -0.04 5.21
C PRO A 106 -4.71 -0.92 4.03
N ILE A 107 -4.42 -2.22 4.10
CA ILE A 107 -4.73 -3.17 3.02
C ILE A 107 -5.64 -4.28 3.52
N ALA A 108 -6.24 -4.99 2.58
CA ALA A 108 -7.00 -6.20 2.85
C ALA A 108 -6.39 -7.32 2.03
N ILE A 109 -6.00 -8.38 2.73
CA ILE A 109 -5.30 -9.51 2.13
C ILE A 109 -6.08 -10.80 2.35
N TYR A 110 -5.90 -11.74 1.44
CA TYR A 110 -6.39 -13.10 1.51
C TYR A 110 -5.20 -14.05 1.42
N PHE A 111 -5.00 -14.83 2.47
CA PHE A 111 -4.04 -15.93 2.46
C PHE A 111 -4.60 -17.10 1.66
N CYS A 112 -3.72 -17.86 1.03
CA CYS A 112 -4.09 -19.14 0.43
C CYS A 112 -4.27 -20.19 1.54
N GLY A 113 -5.44 -20.83 1.57
CA GLY A 113 -5.79 -21.96 2.44
C GLY A 113 -5.85 -23.31 1.72
N CYS A 114 -5.34 -23.41 0.50
CA CYS A 114 -5.28 -24.66 -0.25
C CYS A 114 -4.42 -25.72 0.47
N THR A 115 -4.62 -27.00 0.15
CA THR A 115 -3.88 -28.11 0.78
C THR A 115 -2.36 -28.05 0.59
N LYS A 116 -1.91 -27.46 -0.52
CA LYS A 116 -0.50 -27.22 -0.84
C LYS A 116 -0.02 -25.83 -0.42
N ALA A 117 -0.83 -25.06 0.30
CA ALA A 117 -0.49 -23.70 0.68
C ALA A 117 0.71 -23.68 1.62
N GLN A 118 1.59 -22.72 1.39
CA GLN A 118 2.68 -22.40 2.31
C GLN A 118 2.14 -21.71 3.57
N SER A 119 2.97 -21.62 4.60
CA SER A 119 2.63 -20.84 5.81
C SER A 119 2.36 -19.37 5.47
N HIS A 120 1.55 -18.67 6.28
CA HIS A 120 1.22 -17.25 6.07
C HIS A 120 2.48 -16.37 5.93
N ILE A 121 3.51 -16.66 6.72
CA ILE A 121 4.79 -15.94 6.67
C ILE A 121 5.50 -16.14 5.33
N GLN A 122 5.57 -17.39 4.85
CA GLN A 122 6.18 -17.67 3.54
C GLN A 122 5.41 -16.98 2.41
N GLN A 123 4.08 -16.98 2.45
CA GLN A 123 3.27 -16.29 1.45
C GLN A 123 3.57 -14.78 1.41
N LEU A 124 3.74 -14.13 2.58
CA LEU A 124 4.14 -12.72 2.67
C LEU A 124 5.54 -12.47 2.13
N LEU A 125 6.51 -13.32 2.52
CA LEU A 125 7.89 -13.20 2.08
C LEU A 125 8.04 -13.42 0.58
N CYS A 126 7.30 -14.36 -0.01
CA CYS A 126 7.22 -14.57 -1.46
C CYS A 126 6.65 -13.35 -2.19
N MET A 127 5.72 -12.61 -1.58
CA MET A 127 5.21 -11.33 -2.09
C MET A 127 6.21 -10.17 -1.91
N GLY A 128 7.34 -10.39 -1.25
CA GLY A 128 8.33 -9.36 -0.96
C GLY A 128 7.97 -8.47 0.23
N TRP A 129 7.11 -8.96 1.12
CA TRP A 129 6.70 -8.26 2.33
C TRP A 129 7.25 -8.96 3.56
N PHE A 130 7.92 -8.17 4.40
CA PHE A 130 8.51 -8.63 5.65
C PHE A 130 7.51 -8.42 6.80
N PRO A 131 7.11 -9.46 7.53
CA PRO A 131 6.18 -9.33 8.64
C PRO A 131 6.85 -8.86 9.93
N ALA A 132 6.10 -8.14 10.77
CA ALA A 132 6.57 -7.69 12.09
C ALA A 132 6.47 -8.75 13.19
N THR A 133 5.68 -9.80 12.99
CA THR A 133 5.53 -10.95 13.89
C THR A 133 5.46 -12.24 13.10
N THR A 134 5.95 -13.33 13.69
CA THR A 134 5.92 -14.67 13.09
C THR A 134 4.58 -15.37 13.29
N SER A 135 3.87 -15.04 14.36
CA SER A 135 2.48 -15.46 14.62
C SER A 135 1.52 -14.34 14.25
N ASP A 136 0.49 -14.67 13.47
CA ASP A 136 -0.60 -13.78 13.02
C ASP A 136 -0.15 -12.34 12.69
N PRO A 137 0.65 -12.15 11.63
CA PRO A 137 1.15 -10.83 11.28
C PRO A 137 -0.02 -9.91 10.94
N LYS A 138 -0.06 -8.75 11.58
CA LYS A 138 -0.99 -7.64 11.24
C LYS A 138 -0.32 -6.51 10.50
N THR A 139 1.00 -6.39 10.68
CA THR A 139 1.80 -5.31 10.12
C THR A 139 2.95 -5.93 9.35
N THR A 140 3.16 -5.43 8.14
CA THR A 140 4.27 -5.81 7.27
C THR A 140 4.92 -4.56 6.71
N ALA A 141 6.16 -4.69 6.28
CA ALA A 141 6.88 -3.68 5.53
C ALA A 141 7.35 -4.26 4.20
N THR A 142 7.37 -3.46 3.15
CA THR A 142 8.04 -3.88 1.91
C THR A 142 9.55 -4.03 2.17
N PHE A 143 10.22 -4.96 1.49
CA PHE A 143 11.68 -4.99 1.55
C PHE A 143 12.31 -3.68 1.03
N GLY A 144 11.60 -2.93 0.19
CA GLY A 144 12.00 -1.61 -0.29
C GLY A 144 12.22 -0.63 0.86
N VAL A 145 11.23 -0.45 1.73
CA VAL A 145 11.33 0.49 2.86
C VAL A 145 12.40 0.07 3.88
N LEU A 146 12.54 -1.24 4.14
CA LEU A 146 13.60 -1.75 5.04
C LEU A 146 15.00 -1.49 4.49
N ARG A 147 15.21 -1.67 3.17
CA ARG A 147 16.48 -1.35 2.51
C ARG A 147 16.76 0.16 2.52
N GLN A 148 15.76 0.97 2.21
CA GLN A 148 15.90 2.42 2.20
C GLN A 148 16.30 2.94 3.59
N PHE A 149 15.59 2.49 4.63
CA PHE A 149 15.94 2.86 6.01
C PHE A 149 17.34 2.38 6.39
N HIS A 150 17.71 1.15 6.02
CA HIS A 150 19.03 0.60 6.32
C HIS A 150 20.16 1.48 5.75
N ILE A 151 20.05 1.91 4.49
CA ILE A 151 21.05 2.80 3.86
C ILE A 151 21.05 4.18 4.53
N LEU A 152 19.89 4.80 4.72
CA LEU A 152 19.79 6.12 5.34
C LEU A 152 20.29 6.15 6.80
N SER A 153 20.10 5.05 7.53
CA SER A 153 20.62 4.91 8.89
C SER A 153 22.15 5.07 8.93
N PHE A 154 22.85 4.62 7.89
CA PHE A 154 24.32 4.70 7.80
C PHE A 154 24.79 6.03 7.21
N GLU A 155 24.16 6.49 6.12
CA GLU A 155 24.62 7.67 5.37
C GLU A 155 24.34 8.99 6.11
N SER A 156 23.19 9.11 6.77
CA SER A 156 22.70 10.40 7.30
C SER A 156 22.39 10.39 8.80
N LYS A 157 22.71 9.30 9.51
CA LYS A 157 22.41 9.11 10.95
C LYS A 157 20.93 9.37 11.30
N VAL A 158 20.03 9.20 10.32
CA VAL A 158 18.60 9.39 10.53
C VAL A 158 18.11 8.38 11.56
N SER A 159 17.42 8.88 12.59
CA SER A 159 16.82 7.99 13.59
C SER A 159 15.65 7.22 12.98
N ALA A 160 15.38 6.02 13.50
CA ALA A 160 14.22 5.25 13.07
C ALA A 160 12.90 6.01 13.29
N TYR A 161 12.84 6.78 14.38
CA TYR A 161 11.70 7.63 14.71
C TYR A 161 11.45 8.69 13.64
N GLU A 162 12.48 9.48 13.28
CA GLU A 162 12.36 10.51 12.25
C GLU A 162 11.98 9.93 10.88
N PHE A 163 12.61 8.81 10.51
CA PHE A 163 12.28 8.13 9.25
C PHE A 163 10.82 7.66 9.23
N TYR A 164 10.38 6.95 10.26
CA TYR A 164 9.01 6.45 10.33
C TYR A 164 7.98 7.59 10.37
N HIS A 165 8.21 8.63 11.17
CA HIS A 165 7.31 9.79 11.20
C HIS A 165 7.32 10.59 9.91
N SER A 166 8.40 10.56 9.12
CA SER A 166 8.39 11.09 7.76
C SER A 166 7.43 10.32 6.85
N LEU A 167 7.36 8.98 6.97
CA LEU A 167 6.39 8.15 6.24
C LEU A 167 4.95 8.43 6.69
N VAL A 168 4.71 8.59 8.00
CA VAL A 168 3.40 8.96 8.55
C VAL A 168 2.93 10.28 7.94
N ARG A 169 3.81 11.29 7.91
CA ARG A 169 3.56 12.60 7.29
C ARG A 169 3.33 12.51 5.78
N LEU A 170 4.16 11.76 5.06
CA LEU A 170 3.95 11.51 3.63
C LEU A 170 2.60 10.84 3.31
N THR A 171 2.08 10.06 4.26
CA THR A 171 0.78 9.42 4.13
C THR A 171 -0.36 10.39 4.41
N ASP A 172 -0.29 11.12 5.53
CA ASP A 172 -1.22 12.18 5.88
C ASP A 172 -0.52 13.32 6.62
N ASN A 173 -0.35 14.44 5.92
CA ASN A 173 0.22 15.66 6.49
C ASN A 173 -0.81 16.52 7.24
N THR A 174 -2.10 16.17 7.18
CA THR A 174 -3.17 16.96 7.81
C THR A 174 -3.36 16.64 9.29
N GLY A 175 -2.87 15.47 9.74
CA GLY A 175 -3.05 14.98 11.11
C GLY A 175 -4.49 14.60 11.44
N LEU A 176 -5.36 14.52 10.44
CA LEU A 176 -6.78 14.18 10.59
C LEU A 176 -6.98 12.68 10.73
N LEU A 177 -6.12 11.87 10.10
CA LEU A 177 -6.18 10.42 10.18
C LEU A 177 -5.46 9.91 11.44
N LYS A 178 -6.24 9.45 12.42
CA LYS A 178 -5.74 8.75 13.61
C LYS A 178 -5.58 7.27 13.30
N TRP A 179 -4.41 6.86 12.82
CA TRP A 179 -4.08 5.44 12.70
C TRP A 179 -3.35 4.95 13.94
N LYS A 180 -3.49 3.65 14.23
CA LYS A 180 -2.70 3.02 15.29
C LYS A 180 -1.23 3.11 14.90
N ASP A 181 -0.43 3.65 15.80
CA ASP A 181 1.00 3.77 15.58
C ASP A 181 1.65 2.38 15.42
N GLN A 182 2.31 2.19 14.28
CA GLN A 182 3.05 1.00 13.89
C GLN A 182 4.56 1.12 14.11
N TYR A 183 5.03 2.17 14.79
CA TYR A 183 6.46 2.40 15.04
C TYR A 183 7.15 1.19 15.67
N GLU A 184 6.56 0.62 16.73
CA GLU A 184 7.09 -0.59 17.39
C GLU A 184 7.17 -1.80 16.46
N ALA A 185 6.19 -1.95 15.56
CA ALA A 185 6.19 -3.03 14.57
C ALA A 185 7.31 -2.80 13.53
N PHE A 186 7.50 -1.55 13.10
CA PHE A 186 8.60 -1.16 12.21
C PHE A 186 9.96 -1.44 12.84
N MET A 187 10.16 -1.07 14.11
CA MET A 187 11.41 -1.32 14.83
C MET A 187 11.75 -2.81 14.94
N ARG A 188 10.76 -3.67 15.21
CA ARG A 188 10.97 -5.13 15.20
C ARG A 188 11.46 -5.62 13.84
N MET A 189 10.79 -5.21 12.76
CA MET A 189 11.19 -5.59 11.40
C MET A 189 12.60 -5.11 11.06
N VAL A 190 12.97 -3.89 11.46
CA VAL A 190 14.31 -3.36 11.27
C VAL A 190 15.36 -4.19 12.02
N HIS A 191 15.12 -4.54 13.28
CA HIS A 191 16.04 -5.36 14.07
C HIS A 191 16.23 -6.74 13.45
N GLU A 192 15.15 -7.43 13.10
CA GLU A 192 15.20 -8.74 12.46
C GLU A 192 15.89 -8.68 11.10
N PHE A 193 15.56 -7.68 10.28
CA PHE A 193 16.17 -7.50 8.96
C PHE A 193 17.67 -7.24 9.04
N ARG A 194 18.13 -6.43 10.00
CA ARG A 194 19.56 -6.20 10.26
C ARG A 194 20.25 -7.50 10.69
N HIS A 195 19.62 -8.29 11.56
CA HIS A 195 20.14 -9.59 11.96
C HIS A 195 20.32 -10.53 10.76
N LEU A 196 19.28 -10.66 9.92
CA LEU A 196 19.34 -11.48 8.70
C LEU A 196 20.41 -11.00 7.71
N LYS A 197 20.72 -9.70 7.67
CA LYS A 197 21.77 -9.14 6.82
C LYS A 197 23.19 -9.47 7.32
N MET A 198 23.38 -9.68 8.62
CA MET A 198 24.67 -10.11 9.18
C MET A 198 24.95 -11.61 8.99
N LEU A 199 23.91 -12.41 8.76
CA LEU A 199 24.02 -13.85 8.51
C LEU A 199 24.32 -14.21 7.05
N LYS A 200 24.43 -13.21 6.16
CA LYS A 200 24.81 -13.38 4.76
C LYS A 200 26.28 -13.04 4.57
#